data_AF-A0AA97G9Q8-F1
#
_entry.id   AF-A0AA97G9Q8-F1
#
_cell.length_a   1.000
_cell.length_b   1.000
_cell.length_c   1.000
_cell.angle_alpha   90.00
_cell.angle_beta   90.00
_cell.angle_gamma   90.00
#
_symmetry.space_group_name_H-M   'P 1'
#
loop_
_entity.id
_entity.type
_entity.pdbx_description
1 polymer ?
#
loop_
_entity_poly.entity_id
_entity_poly.type
_entity_poly.pdbx_seq_one_letter_code
_entity_poly.pdbx_strand_id
1 'polypeptide(L)'
;MIAVDTNVLLRYLLQPLDSQNPAWQTQKALLTIDSAEEVFLSDIVLAETEWVMEAVFNLTRNDIHQVLYELASNTRFLFEDWEAFQCALMDYKTYPKVDFSDCLIARRAHNKKAETLYTFENNRKLGALPIVTTLTDRH
;
A
#
# COMPACT_ATOMS: atom_id res chain seq x y z
N MET A 1 15.71 14.00 3.25
CA MET A 1 14.47 13.22 3.40
C MET A 1 13.28 14.11 3.77
N ILE A 2 12.16 13.97 3.06
CA ILE A 2 10.84 14.50 3.42
C ILE A 2 9.85 13.35 3.65
N ALA A 3 8.65 13.63 4.15
CA ALA A 3 7.52 12.70 4.16
C ALA A 3 6.31 13.36 3.50
N VAL A 4 5.43 12.55 2.91
CA VAL A 4 4.20 13.02 2.27
C VAL A 4 3.01 12.19 2.75
N ASP A 5 1.83 12.81 2.76
CA ASP A 5 0.58 12.11 3.04
C ASP A 5 0.01 11.48 1.75
N THR A 6 -1.07 10.72 1.90
CA THR A 6 -1.81 10.07 0.82
C THR A 6 -2.24 11.07 -0.26
N ASN A 7 -2.71 12.27 0.13
CA ASN A 7 -3.20 13.26 -0.82
C ASN A 7 -2.09 13.80 -1.73
N VAL A 8 -0.92 14.10 -1.16
CA VAL A 8 0.23 14.56 -1.94
C VAL A 8 0.76 13.44 -2.83
N LEU A 9 0.84 12.20 -2.31
CA LEU A 9 1.29 11.05 -3.08
C LEU A 9 0.38 10.75 -4.28
N LEU A 10 -0.95 10.74 -4.09
CA LEU A 10 -1.90 10.51 -5.18
C LEU A 10 -1.80 11.55 -6.30
N ARG A 11 -1.58 12.82 -5.96
CA ARG A 11 -1.40 13.92 -6.94
C ARG A 11 -0.09 13.78 -7.73
N TYR A 12 0.88 13.07 -7.18
CA TYR A 12 2.11 12.71 -7.88
C TYR A 12 1.90 11.49 -8.79
N LEU A 13 1.22 10.44 -8.30
CA LEU A 13 1.06 9.17 -9.01
C LEU A 13 0.01 9.18 -10.12
N LEU A 14 -1.14 9.81 -9.89
CA LEU A 14 -2.32 9.64 -10.74
C LEU A 14 -2.41 10.67 -11.87
N GLN A 15 -1.28 11.10 -12.42
CA GLN A 15 -1.29 11.99 -13.58
C GLN A 15 -1.17 11.22 -14.89
N PRO A 16 -1.94 11.56 -15.94
CA PRO A 16 -2.97 12.60 -16.01
C PRO A 16 -4.38 12.09 -15.59
N LEU A 17 -4.48 10.90 -15.00
CA LEU A 17 -5.74 10.24 -14.65
C LEU A 17 -6.67 11.11 -13.78
N ASP A 18 -6.11 11.81 -12.79
CA ASP A 18 -6.81 12.74 -11.92
C ASP A 18 -6.68 14.19 -12.41
N SER A 19 -7.77 14.68 -13.00
CA SER A 19 -7.95 16.08 -13.39
C SER A 19 -8.92 16.85 -12.47
N GLN A 20 -9.42 16.20 -11.41
CA GLN A 20 -10.40 16.79 -10.48
C GLN A 20 -9.71 17.75 -9.50
N ASN A 21 -8.44 17.49 -9.19
CA ASN A 21 -7.65 18.33 -8.31
C ASN A 21 -7.18 19.64 -8.98
N PRO A 22 -7.09 20.75 -8.24
CA PRO A 22 -6.55 22.00 -8.77
C PRO A 22 -5.13 21.80 -9.34
N ALA A 23 -4.89 22.26 -10.57
CA ALA A 23 -3.61 22.07 -11.26
C ALA A 23 -2.38 22.54 -10.46
N TRP A 24 -2.54 23.56 -9.61
CA TRP A 24 -1.45 24.05 -8.75
C TRP A 24 -1.05 23.03 -7.67
N GLN A 25 -1.98 22.23 -7.13
CA GLN A 25 -1.67 21.20 -6.14
C GLN A 25 -0.87 20.07 -6.78
N THR A 26 -1.32 19.65 -7.94
CA THR A 26 -0.69 18.65 -8.80
C THR A 26 0.75 19.07 -9.16
N GLN A 27 0.93 20.30 -9.63
CA GLN A 27 2.27 20.86 -9.90
C GLN A 27 3.14 20.95 -8.64
N LYS A 28 2.56 21.33 -7.50
CA LYS A 28 3.30 21.39 -6.23
C LYS A 28 3.72 20.02 -5.73
N ALA A 29 2.89 18.99 -5.86
CA ALA A 29 3.24 17.61 -5.50
C ALA A 29 4.43 17.10 -6.33
N LEU A 30 4.38 17.27 -7.66
CA LEU A 30 5.48 16.94 -8.56
C LEU A 30 6.78 17.62 -8.14
N LEU A 31 6.78 18.96 -8.05
CA LEU A 31 7.97 19.71 -7.69
C LEU A 31 8.52 19.32 -6.30
N THR A 32 7.64 19.05 -5.34
CA THR A 32 8.05 18.69 -3.97
C THR A 32 8.72 17.31 -3.93
N ILE A 33 8.15 16.32 -4.61
CA ILE A 33 8.71 14.95 -4.64
C ILE A 33 9.95 14.88 -5.54
N ASP A 34 9.93 15.49 -6.72
CA ASP A 34 11.04 15.45 -7.67
C ASP A 34 12.30 16.17 -7.18
N SER A 35 12.13 17.22 -6.36
CA SER A 35 13.25 17.96 -5.77
C SER A 35 13.80 17.35 -4.47
N ALA A 36 13.08 16.41 -3.85
CA ALA A 36 13.51 15.81 -2.59
C ALA A 36 14.48 14.64 -2.83
N GLU A 37 15.65 14.65 -2.18
CA GLU A 37 16.62 13.54 -2.26
C GLU A 37 16.01 12.18 -1.90
N GLU A 38 15.16 12.15 -0.88
CA GLU A 38 14.46 10.97 -0.39
C GLU A 38 13.06 11.35 0.09
N VAL A 39 12.08 10.47 -0.14
CA VAL A 39 10.67 10.62 0.24
C VAL A 39 10.23 9.41 1.05
N PHE A 40 9.94 9.61 2.33
CA PHE A 40 9.46 8.58 3.23
C PHE A 40 7.94 8.38 3.08
N LEU A 41 7.54 7.11 2.97
CA LEU A 41 6.16 6.64 2.93
C LEU A 41 5.92 5.64 4.08
N SER A 42 4.98 6.00 4.96
CA SER A 42 4.49 5.10 6.02
C SER A 42 3.56 4.03 5.47
N ASP A 43 3.40 2.92 6.21
CA ASP A 43 2.51 1.82 5.82
C ASP A 43 1.05 2.32 5.63
N ILE A 44 0.60 3.25 6.48
CA ILE A 44 -0.74 3.82 6.40
C ILE A 44 -0.95 4.65 5.12
N VAL A 45 0.06 5.39 4.67
CA VAL A 45 -0.01 6.15 3.42
C VAL A 45 -0.15 5.22 2.22
N LEU A 46 0.56 4.08 2.22
CA LEU A 46 0.47 3.09 1.14
C LEU A 46 -0.89 2.38 1.15
N ALA A 47 -1.39 2.01 2.33
CA ALA A 47 -2.71 1.41 2.49
C ALA A 47 -3.84 2.34 2.01
N GLU A 48 -3.83 3.62 2.40
CA GLU A 48 -4.82 4.58 1.92
C GLU A 48 -4.67 4.87 0.43
N THR A 49 -3.44 4.91 -0.09
CA THR A 49 -3.19 5.13 -1.52
C THR A 49 -3.79 4.00 -2.35
N GLU A 50 -3.59 2.75 -1.94
CA GLU A 50 -4.21 1.60 -2.60
C GLU A 50 -5.73 1.67 -2.55
N TRP A 51 -6.30 1.90 -1.36
CA TRP A 51 -7.74 2.01 -1.19
C TRP A 51 -8.36 3.12 -2.04
N VAL A 52 -7.73 4.30 -2.12
CA VAL A 52 -8.22 5.40 -2.96
C VAL A 52 -8.14 5.03 -4.45
N MET A 53 -7.05 4.41 -4.89
CA MET A 53 -6.91 3.96 -6.28
C MET A 53 -7.98 2.95 -6.67
N GLU A 54 -8.34 2.02 -5.78
CA GLU A 54 -9.40 1.05 -6.02
C GLU A 54 -10.80 1.68 -5.93
N ALA A 55 -11.12 2.33 -4.81
CA ALA A 55 -12.49 2.72 -4.47
C ALA A 55 -12.94 4.03 -5.13
N VAL A 56 -12.01 4.94 -5.44
CA VAL A 56 -12.32 6.26 -6.03
C VAL A 56 -11.99 6.33 -7.50
N PHE A 57 -10.84 5.76 -7.90
CA PHE A 57 -10.38 5.79 -9.29
C PHE A 57 -10.75 4.52 -10.08
N ASN A 58 -11.34 3.51 -9.42
CA ASN A 58 -11.74 2.24 -10.02
C ASN A 58 -10.58 1.57 -10.78
N LEU A 59 -9.34 1.76 -10.33
CA LEU A 59 -8.19 1.10 -10.92
C LEU A 59 -8.28 -0.40 -10.66
N THR A 60 -7.84 -1.19 -11.64
CA THR A 60 -7.80 -2.64 -11.43
C THR A 60 -6.67 -2.98 -10.46
N ARG A 61 -6.82 -4.09 -9.75
CA ARG A 61 -5.76 -4.62 -8.88
C ARG A 61 -4.39 -4.73 -9.58
N ASN A 62 -4.38 -5.06 -10.87
CA ASN A 62 -3.15 -5.13 -11.65
C ASN A 62 -2.54 -3.74 -11.88
N ASP A 63 -3.36 -2.73 -12.16
CA ASP A 63 -2.89 -1.34 -12.32
C ASP A 63 -2.32 -0.82 -10.99
N ILE A 64 -3.03 -1.06 -9.88
CA ILE A 64 -2.61 -0.71 -8.52
C ILE A 64 -1.28 -1.38 -8.19
N HIS A 65 -1.17 -2.69 -8.40
CA HIS A 65 0.07 -3.43 -8.17
C HIS A 65 1.23 -2.84 -8.99
N GLN A 66 1.00 -2.50 -10.25
CA GLN A 66 2.02 -1.90 -11.11
C GLN A 66 2.50 -0.54 -10.57
N VAL A 67 1.57 0.33 -10.15
CA VAL A 67 1.90 1.63 -9.54
C VAL A 67 2.74 1.45 -8.27
N LEU A 68 2.33 0.55 -7.36
CA LEU A 68 3.09 0.30 -6.14
C LEU A 68 4.45 -0.38 -6.40
N TYR A 69 4.54 -1.23 -7.43
CA TYR A 69 5.79 -1.84 -7.85
C TYR A 69 6.78 -0.81 -8.44
N GLU A 70 6.29 0.16 -9.20
CA GLU A 70 7.10 1.26 -9.73
C GLU A 70 7.60 2.18 -8.61
N LEU A 71 6.77 2.46 -7.61
CA LEU A 71 7.18 3.12 -6.36
C LEU A 71 8.32 2.36 -5.69
N ALA A 72 8.18 1.04 -5.54
CA ALA A 72 9.19 0.19 -4.93
C ALA A 72 10.51 0.17 -5.71
N SER A 73 10.44 0.27 -7.04
CA SER A 73 11.60 0.22 -7.93
C SER A 73 12.40 1.53 -7.95
N ASN A 74 11.87 2.60 -7.35
CA ASN A 74 12.50 3.91 -7.33
C ASN A 74 13.18 4.15 -5.96
N THR A 75 14.51 4.20 -5.97
CA THR A 75 15.35 4.34 -4.77
C THR A 75 15.17 5.65 -4.01
N ARG A 76 14.43 6.62 -4.56
CA ARG A 76 14.06 7.85 -3.85
C ARG A 76 13.02 7.59 -2.76
N PHE A 77 12.18 6.58 -2.92
CA PHE A 77 11.14 6.27 -1.94
C PHE A 77 11.71 5.37 -0.84
N LEU A 78 11.55 5.83 0.39
CA LEU A 78 11.87 5.08 1.60
C LEU A 78 10.58 4.58 2.22
N PHE A 79 10.60 3.36 2.73
CA PHE A 79 9.42 2.70 3.28
C PHE A 79 9.64 2.42 4.77
N GLU A 80 8.56 2.46 5.55
CA GLU A 80 8.60 2.18 6.99
C GLU A 80 9.26 0.82 7.31
N ASP A 81 9.00 -0.17 6.46
CA ASP A 81 9.66 -1.46 6.47
C ASP A 81 9.71 -2.01 5.05
N TRP A 82 10.88 -1.86 4.42
CA TRP A 82 11.10 -2.26 3.03
C TRP A 82 10.79 -3.75 2.78
N GLU A 83 11.20 -4.62 3.72
CA GLU A 83 10.95 -6.06 3.62
C GLU A 83 9.45 -6.35 3.72
N ALA A 84 8.76 -5.74 4.68
CA ALA A 84 7.32 -5.90 4.82
C ALA A 84 6.57 -5.42 3.56
N PHE A 85 6.92 -4.26 3.02
CA PHE A 85 6.31 -3.71 1.81
C PHE A 85 6.51 -4.61 0.60
N GLN A 86 7.74 -5.06 0.34
CA GLN A 86 8.05 -5.98 -0.76
C GLN A 86 7.26 -7.28 -0.67
N CYS A 87 7.23 -7.90 0.52
CA CYS A 87 6.45 -9.12 0.72
C CYS A 87 4.95 -8.88 0.62
N ALA A 88 4.45 -7.73 1.09
CA ALA A 88 3.04 -7.36 0.97
C ALA A 88 2.62 -7.19 -0.50
N LEU A 89 3.48 -6.63 -1.36
CA LEU A 89 3.22 -6.56 -2.81
C LEU A 89 3.07 -7.95 -3.44
N MET A 90 3.93 -8.89 -3.03
CA MET A 90 3.84 -10.27 -3.52
C MET A 90 2.55 -10.95 -3.04
N ASP A 91 2.19 -10.79 -1.76
CA ASP A 91 0.93 -11.33 -1.23
C ASP A 91 -0.28 -10.72 -1.92
N TYR A 92 -0.27 -9.40 -2.14
CA TYR A 92 -1.34 -8.71 -2.85
C TYR A 92 -1.53 -9.28 -4.26
N LYS A 93 -0.45 -9.60 -4.96
CA LYS A 93 -0.55 -10.27 -6.27
C LYS A 93 -1.05 -11.72 -6.18
N THR A 94 -0.58 -12.47 -5.19
CA THR A 94 -0.86 -13.91 -5.04
C THR A 94 -2.28 -14.18 -4.52
N TYR A 95 -2.80 -13.34 -3.62
CA TYR A 95 -4.07 -13.51 -2.95
C TYR A 95 -5.07 -12.43 -3.39
N PRO A 96 -5.82 -12.63 -4.48
CA PRO A 96 -6.58 -11.56 -5.17
C PRO A 96 -7.78 -10.99 -4.39
N LYS A 97 -8.07 -11.53 -3.20
CA LYS A 97 -9.19 -11.15 -2.33
C LYS A 97 -8.73 -10.61 -0.97
N VAL A 98 -7.43 -10.40 -0.80
CA VAL A 98 -6.82 -9.83 0.40
C VAL A 98 -6.47 -8.39 0.09
N ASP A 99 -6.89 -7.46 0.94
CA ASP A 99 -6.62 -6.04 0.71
C ASP A 99 -5.12 -5.75 0.93
N PHE A 100 -4.59 -4.68 0.33
CA PHE A 100 -3.15 -4.40 0.46
C PHE A 100 -2.75 -4.10 1.92
N SER A 101 -3.64 -3.42 2.65
CA SER A 101 -3.51 -3.15 4.08
C SER A 101 -3.41 -4.44 4.91
N ASP A 102 -4.21 -5.45 4.60
CA ASP A 102 -4.16 -6.77 5.24
C ASP A 102 -2.82 -7.48 5.00
N CYS A 103 -2.28 -7.38 3.78
CA CYS A 103 -0.96 -7.87 3.46
C CYS A 103 0.12 -7.17 4.29
N LEU A 104 0.06 -5.84 4.44
CA LEU A 104 0.97 -5.09 5.31
C LEU A 104 0.86 -5.53 6.77
N ILE A 105 -0.35 -5.66 7.32
CA ILE A 105 -0.59 -6.10 8.70
C ILE A 105 0.06 -7.47 8.95
N ALA A 106 -0.18 -8.44 8.06
CA ALA A 106 0.39 -9.78 8.17
C ALA A 106 1.93 -9.77 8.11
N ARG A 107 2.53 -8.97 7.23
CA ARG A 107 3.98 -8.87 7.10
C ARG A 107 4.64 -8.13 8.25
N ARG A 108 3.99 -7.11 8.81
CA ARG A 108 4.47 -6.44 10.03
C ARG A 108 4.41 -7.38 11.23
N ALA A 109 3.33 -8.15 11.39
CA ALA A 109 3.24 -9.19 12.43
C ALA A 109 4.36 -10.24 12.27
N HIS A 110 4.59 -10.71 11.04
CA HIS A 110 5.66 -11.65 10.73
C HIS A 110 7.05 -11.09 11.07
N ASN A 111 7.36 -9.86 10.68
CA ASN A 111 8.65 -9.22 10.94
C ASN A 111 8.88 -8.96 12.45
N LYS A 112 7.80 -8.79 13.21
CA LYS A 112 7.84 -8.76 14.68
C LYS A 112 7.95 -10.14 15.33
N LYS A 113 8.09 -11.20 14.54
CA LYS A 113 8.20 -12.60 14.99
C LYS A 113 6.98 -13.08 15.76
N ALA A 114 5.80 -12.54 15.45
CA ALA A 114 4.56 -13.10 15.97
C ALA A 114 4.40 -14.53 15.45
N GLU A 115 3.99 -15.46 16.32
CA GLU A 115 3.71 -16.84 15.91
C GLU A 115 2.43 -16.93 15.07
N THR A 116 1.46 -16.07 15.36
CA THR A 116 0.15 -16.07 14.69
C THR A 116 -0.46 -14.67 14.72
N LEU A 117 -1.08 -14.26 13.60
CA LEU A 117 -1.99 -13.13 13.50
C LEU A 117 -3.43 -13.65 13.57
N TYR A 118 -4.22 -13.21 14.55
CA TYR A 118 -5.62 -13.61 14.66
C TYR A 118 -6.53 -12.65 13.90
N THR A 119 -7.53 -13.19 13.21
CA THR A 119 -8.55 -12.41 12.50
C THR A 119 -9.95 -13.04 12.65
N PHE A 120 -11.00 -12.27 12.36
CA PHE A 120 -12.35 -12.80 12.14
C PHE A 120 -12.68 -12.95 10.63
N GLU A 121 -11.79 -12.51 9.75
CA GLU A 121 -11.97 -12.68 8.31
C GLU A 121 -11.75 -14.14 7.87
N ASN A 122 -12.49 -14.58 6.86
CA ASN A 122 -12.42 -15.95 6.37
C ASN A 122 -11.16 -16.24 5.52
N ASN A 123 -10.93 -17.52 5.21
CA ASN A 123 -9.78 -18.01 4.44
C ASN A 123 -9.79 -17.65 2.93
N ARG A 124 -10.69 -16.75 2.51
CA ARG A 124 -10.65 -16.12 1.18
C ARG A 124 -10.15 -14.68 1.25
N LYS A 125 -10.09 -14.05 2.43
CA LYS A 125 -9.53 -12.72 2.69
C LYS A 125 -8.30 -12.82 3.59
N LEU A 126 -8.09 -11.96 4.59
CA LEU A 126 -6.89 -11.97 5.45
C LEU A 126 -6.56 -13.37 6.00
N GLY A 127 -7.57 -14.18 6.34
CA GLY A 127 -7.40 -15.58 6.77
C GLY A 127 -6.74 -16.52 5.75
N ALA A 128 -6.51 -16.08 4.51
CA ALA A 128 -5.79 -16.83 3.49
C ALA A 128 -4.26 -16.76 3.63
N LEU A 129 -3.75 -15.79 4.39
CA LEU A 129 -2.30 -15.57 4.52
C LEU A 129 -1.68 -16.57 5.52
N PRO A 130 -0.44 -17.07 5.29
CA PRO A 130 0.11 -18.19 6.06
C PRO A 130 0.28 -17.98 7.57
N ILE A 131 0.53 -16.74 8.01
CA ILE A 131 0.68 -16.39 9.44
C ILE A 131 -0.66 -16.24 10.17
N VAL A 132 -1.79 -16.31 9.43
CA VAL A 132 -3.09 -15.91 9.94
C VAL A 132 -3.92 -17.10 10.40
N THR A 133 -4.52 -16.98 11.59
CA THR A 133 -5.53 -17.92 12.09
C THR A 133 -6.88 -17.20 12.24
N THR A 134 -7.89 -17.72 11.53
CA THR A 134 -9.28 -17.26 11.64
C THR A 134 -9.89 -17.77 12.94
N LEU A 135 -10.27 -16.86 13.82
CA LEU A 135 -11.05 -17.17 15.02
C LEU A 135 -12.47 -17.56 14.60
N THR A 136 -12.97 -18.66 15.16
CA THR A 136 -14.34 -19.15 14.94
C THR A 136 -15.03 -19.38 16.26
N ASP A 137 -16.36 -19.30 16.27
CA ASP A 137 -17.21 -19.56 17.44
C ASP A 137 -17.27 -21.05 17.85
N ARG A 138 -16.32 -21.88 17.38
CA ARG A 138 -16.28 -23.31 17.70
C ARG A 138 -15.33 -23.52 18.88
N HIS A 139 -15.92 -23.89 20.02
CA HIS A 139 -15.23 -24.44 21.18
C HIS A 139 -14.46 -25.73 20.82
#